data_AF-X6PDP5-F1
#
_entry.id   AF-X6PDP5-F1
#
_cell.length_a   1.000
_cell.length_b   1.000
_cell.length_c   1.000
_cell.angle_alpha   90.00
_cell.angle_beta   90.00
_cell.angle_gamma   90.00
#
_symmetry.space_group_name_H-M   'P 1'
#
loop_
_entity.id
_entity.type
_entity.pdbx_description
1 polymer ?
#
loop_
_entity_poly.entity_id
_entity_poly.type
_entity_poly.pdbx_seq_one_letter_code
_entity_poly.pdbx_strand_id
1 'polypeptide(L)'
;MQAHIETAVFVCEAGEAERVDKMEGHAAIQQHTLQTLEESKKAWVSETMTLEQEWTDLNEFIEQLNLQKMQHLKKQTASFQHDLLAVQHSLRTLSTQKRHFVTCLQQAIDTEKQLLDQVKVLQRNLIHLKARQFQLLHDFLVLHKQEQTGSFSSSLYSHQYKYNNVETTTTTMMMTMKTVNDIECNVIRRDTLLEVHGTLRLASGHLQFIPTTCSTNERKSRDKANDSHRHDREGVGVGGDTDENGKREDTHHSRNDNNNDSVWLHLADDIARVEHVRVGKSEKALHGRHILKIVTRKDVVFLFEMLACTNDSLKHNTGHSHHHTHAHAHAHGQDQDHDHDENLLCLYNNNCSQHSHG
;
A
#
# COMPACT_ATOMS: atom_id res chain seq x y z
N MET A 1 -125.19 10.81 -15.36
CA MET A 1 -124.65 9.49 -14.98
C MET A 1 -123.59 9.02 -15.97
N GLN A 2 -123.87 9.01 -17.29
CA GLN A 2 -122.90 8.70 -18.36
C GLN A 2 -121.56 9.47 -18.26
N ALA A 3 -121.61 10.80 -18.15
CA ALA A 3 -120.39 11.64 -18.10
C ALA A 3 -119.49 11.37 -16.87
N HIS A 4 -120.07 10.94 -15.73
CA HIS A 4 -119.28 10.57 -14.55
C HIS A 4 -118.59 9.21 -14.70
N ILE A 5 -119.20 8.29 -15.46
CA ILE A 5 -118.59 7.00 -15.79
C ILE A 5 -117.44 7.22 -16.78
N GLU A 6 -117.64 8.04 -17.81
CA GLU A 6 -116.59 8.38 -18.79
C GLU A 6 -115.39 9.10 -18.14
N THR A 7 -115.65 10.02 -17.20
CA THR A 7 -114.57 10.69 -16.44
C THR A 7 -113.82 9.71 -15.53
N ALA A 8 -114.51 8.76 -14.91
CA ALA A 8 -113.86 7.75 -14.06
C ALA A 8 -113.00 6.77 -14.86
N VAL A 9 -113.46 6.34 -16.05
CA VAL A 9 -112.69 5.49 -16.97
C VAL A 9 -111.43 6.22 -17.45
N PHE A 10 -111.55 7.48 -17.86
CA PHE A 10 -110.40 8.28 -18.30
C PHE A 10 -109.37 8.50 -17.18
N VAL A 11 -109.80 8.74 -15.94
CA VAL A 11 -108.88 8.89 -14.80
C VAL A 11 -108.20 7.56 -14.45
N CYS A 12 -108.90 6.43 -14.55
CA CYS A 12 -108.31 5.11 -14.42
C CYS A 12 -107.29 4.82 -15.54
N GLU A 13 -107.63 5.11 -16.79
CA GLU A 13 -106.74 4.92 -17.95
C GLU A 13 -105.51 5.82 -17.88
N ALA A 14 -105.65 7.08 -17.47
CA ALA A 14 -104.52 7.99 -17.27
C ALA A 14 -103.63 7.55 -16.10
N GLY A 15 -104.22 7.06 -15.01
CA GLY A 15 -103.47 6.49 -13.88
C GLY A 15 -102.74 5.20 -14.24
N GLU A 16 -103.31 4.37 -15.10
CA GLU A 16 -102.64 3.18 -15.64
C GLU A 16 -101.51 3.55 -16.61
N ALA A 17 -101.72 4.52 -17.50
CA ALA A 17 -100.68 5.03 -18.40
C ALA A 17 -99.48 5.61 -17.65
N GLU A 18 -99.70 6.42 -16.61
CA GLU A 18 -98.63 6.95 -15.75
C GLU A 18 -97.86 5.84 -15.02
N ARG A 19 -98.57 4.79 -14.59
CA ARG A 19 -97.93 3.62 -13.97
C ARG A 19 -97.11 2.82 -14.97
N VAL A 20 -97.59 2.65 -16.20
CA VAL A 20 -96.85 1.99 -17.28
C VAL A 20 -95.59 2.77 -17.62
N ASP A 21 -95.68 4.09 -17.80
CA ASP A 21 -94.51 4.96 -18.07
C ASP A 21 -93.47 4.88 -16.94
N LYS A 22 -93.90 4.91 -15.67
CA LYS A 22 -93.01 4.70 -14.52
C LYS A 22 -92.35 3.32 -14.54
N MET A 23 -93.09 2.26 -14.85
CA MET A 23 -92.53 0.90 -14.94
C MET A 23 -91.54 0.76 -16.10
N GLU A 24 -91.82 1.37 -17.25
CA GLU A 24 -90.91 1.42 -18.41
C GLU A 24 -89.63 2.19 -18.07
N GLY A 25 -89.74 3.33 -17.39
CA GLY A 25 -88.60 4.07 -16.87
C GLY A 25 -87.75 3.25 -15.90
N HIS A 26 -88.38 2.54 -14.96
CA HIS A 26 -87.68 1.63 -14.05
C HIS A 26 -87.01 0.46 -14.80
N ALA A 27 -87.67 -0.12 -15.80
CA ALA A 27 -87.11 -1.20 -16.62
C ALA A 27 -85.91 -0.71 -17.46
N ALA A 28 -85.99 0.49 -18.04
CA ALA A 28 -84.89 1.10 -18.78
C ALA A 28 -83.67 1.37 -17.88
N ILE A 29 -83.89 1.88 -16.66
CA ILE A 29 -82.81 2.07 -15.67
C ILE A 29 -82.19 0.71 -15.30
N GLN A 30 -83.00 -0.31 -15.01
CA GLN A 30 -82.50 -1.64 -14.69
C GLN A 30 -81.69 -2.25 -15.84
N GLN A 31 -82.15 -2.10 -17.08
CA GLN A 31 -81.43 -2.55 -18.27
C GLN A 31 -80.09 -1.83 -18.43
N HIS A 32 -80.06 -0.51 -18.25
CA HIS A 32 -78.83 0.27 -18.27
C HIS A 32 -77.87 -0.17 -17.16
N THR A 33 -78.35 -0.36 -15.92
CA THR A 33 -77.54 -0.86 -14.81
C THR A 33 -76.94 -2.23 -15.10
N LEU A 34 -77.71 -3.15 -15.67
CA LEU A 34 -77.21 -4.48 -16.06
C LEU A 34 -76.13 -4.37 -17.14
N GLN A 35 -76.31 -3.50 -18.13
CA GLN A 35 -75.30 -3.27 -19.16
C GLN A 35 -74.00 -2.72 -18.56
N THR A 36 -74.08 -1.71 -17.70
CA THR A 36 -72.90 -1.15 -17.02
C THR A 36 -72.18 -2.19 -16.15
N LEU A 37 -72.93 -3.04 -15.44
CA LEU A 37 -72.36 -4.14 -14.65
C LEU A 37 -71.67 -5.17 -15.55
N GLU A 38 -72.23 -5.47 -16.72
CA GLU A 38 -71.62 -6.41 -17.66
C GLU A 38 -70.36 -5.84 -18.32
N GLU A 39 -70.34 -4.55 -18.66
CA GLU A 39 -69.14 -3.86 -19.14
C GLU A 39 -68.05 -3.80 -18.07
N SER A 40 -68.42 -3.49 -16.82
CA SER A 40 -67.50 -3.51 -15.68
C SER A 40 -66.93 -4.89 -15.41
N LYS A 41 -67.76 -5.94 -15.49
CA LYS A 41 -67.32 -7.34 -15.38
C LYS A 41 -66.32 -7.69 -16.48
N LYS A 42 -66.58 -7.30 -17.73
CA LYS A 42 -65.67 -7.55 -18.85
C LYS A 42 -64.33 -6.82 -18.68
N ALA A 43 -64.37 -5.57 -18.24
CA ALA A 43 -63.17 -4.79 -17.94
C ALA A 43 -62.34 -5.46 -16.84
N TRP A 44 -62.97 -5.90 -15.74
CA TRP A 44 -62.28 -6.57 -14.64
C TRP A 44 -61.66 -7.92 -15.04
N VAL A 45 -62.35 -8.71 -15.89
CA VAL A 45 -61.80 -9.95 -16.44
C VAL A 45 -60.57 -9.66 -17.33
N SER A 46 -60.64 -8.63 -18.17
CA SER A 46 -59.50 -8.21 -18.99
C SER A 46 -58.31 -7.77 -18.14
N GLU A 47 -58.55 -7.01 -17.08
CA GLU A 47 -57.52 -6.55 -16.15
C GLU A 47 -56.88 -7.72 -15.37
N THR A 48 -57.72 -8.67 -14.94
CA THR A 48 -57.24 -9.89 -14.26
C THR A 48 -56.33 -10.71 -15.18
N MET A 49 -56.72 -10.89 -16.46
CA MET A 49 -55.89 -11.59 -17.45
C MET A 49 -54.55 -10.88 -17.69
N THR A 50 -54.53 -9.54 -17.73
CA THR A 50 -53.28 -8.79 -17.89
C THR A 50 -52.36 -8.95 -16.68
N LEU A 51 -52.90 -8.88 -15.46
CA LEU A 51 -52.12 -9.06 -14.23
C LEU A 51 -51.60 -10.49 -14.09
N GLU A 52 -52.37 -11.50 -14.49
CA GLU A 52 -51.92 -12.89 -14.54
C GLU A 52 -50.73 -13.06 -15.50
N GLN A 53 -50.78 -12.43 -16.68
CA GLN A 53 -49.67 -12.47 -17.63
C GLN A 53 -48.43 -11.77 -17.07
N GLU A 54 -48.57 -10.56 -16.52
CA GLU A 54 -47.46 -9.83 -15.90
C GLU A 54 -46.83 -10.61 -14.74
N TRP A 55 -47.66 -11.31 -13.94
CA TRP A 55 -47.17 -12.18 -12.89
C TRP A 55 -46.34 -13.35 -13.46
N THR A 56 -46.81 -13.99 -14.54
CA THR A 56 -46.06 -15.08 -15.17
C THR A 56 -44.74 -14.62 -15.76
N ASP A 57 -44.72 -13.45 -16.42
CA ASP A 57 -43.52 -12.87 -17.01
C ASP A 57 -42.49 -12.50 -15.93
N LEU A 58 -42.97 -11.92 -14.82
CA LEU A 58 -42.13 -11.59 -13.67
C LEU A 58 -41.54 -12.85 -13.03
N ASN A 59 -42.33 -13.91 -12.88
CA ASN A 59 -41.85 -15.17 -12.33
C ASN A 59 -40.77 -15.81 -13.22
N GLU A 60 -40.99 -15.82 -14.54
CA GLU A 60 -39.98 -16.30 -15.49
C GLU A 60 -38.68 -15.49 -15.40
N PHE A 61 -38.79 -14.16 -15.32
CA PHE A 61 -37.62 -13.28 -15.17
C PHE A 61 -36.84 -13.58 -13.88
N ILE A 62 -37.53 -13.79 -12.75
CA ILE A 62 -36.90 -14.14 -11.47
C ILE A 62 -36.18 -15.49 -11.57
N GLU A 63 -36.80 -16.49 -12.20
CA GLU A 63 -36.19 -17.81 -12.41
C GLU A 63 -34.93 -17.74 -13.28
N GLN A 64 -34.99 -16.99 -14.39
CA GLN A 64 -33.84 -16.77 -15.26
C GLN A 64 -32.70 -16.06 -14.53
N LEU A 65 -33.00 -15.01 -13.76
CA LEU A 65 -32.01 -14.27 -12.97
C LEU A 65 -31.36 -15.18 -11.92
N ASN A 66 -32.15 -15.98 -11.21
CA ASN A 66 -31.65 -16.92 -10.21
C ASN A 66 -30.75 -17.98 -10.85
N LEU A 67 -31.12 -18.51 -12.01
CA LEU A 67 -30.30 -19.48 -12.74
C LEU A 67 -28.95 -18.88 -13.15
N GLN A 68 -28.95 -17.68 -13.74
CA GLN A 68 -27.72 -17.00 -14.15
C GLN A 68 -26.82 -16.70 -12.95
N LYS A 69 -27.38 -16.18 -11.85
CA LYS A 69 -26.65 -15.91 -10.62
C LYS A 69 -26.03 -17.17 -10.03
N MET A 70 -26.79 -18.27 -9.99
CA MET A 70 -26.29 -19.56 -9.49
C MET A 70 -25.16 -20.13 -10.37
N GLN A 71 -25.28 -20.03 -11.70
CA GLN A 71 -24.21 -20.45 -12.61
C GLN A 71 -22.94 -19.61 -12.44
N HIS A 72 -23.10 -18.29 -12.31
CA HIS A 72 -21.98 -17.37 -12.06
C HIS A 72 -21.28 -17.71 -10.74
N LEU A 73 -22.04 -17.84 -9.65
CA LEU A 73 -21.50 -18.20 -8.34
C LEU A 73 -20.78 -19.55 -8.37
N LYS A 74 -21.36 -20.57 -9.03
CA LYS A 74 -20.71 -21.88 -9.18
C LYS A 74 -19.37 -21.80 -9.92
N LYS A 75 -19.30 -21.02 -11.01
CA LYS A 75 -18.06 -20.80 -11.75
C LYS A 75 -17.02 -20.07 -10.89
N GLN A 76 -17.45 -19.05 -10.15
CA GLN A 76 -16.57 -18.28 -9.27
C GLN A 76 -16.02 -19.15 -8.11
N THR A 77 -16.87 -19.99 -7.49
CA THR A 77 -16.44 -20.95 -6.48
C THR A 77 -15.42 -21.94 -7.03
N ALA A 78 -15.62 -22.46 -8.25
CA ALA A 78 -14.65 -23.35 -8.90
C ALA A 78 -13.30 -22.66 -9.16
N SER A 79 -13.31 -21.38 -9.58
CA SER A 79 -12.09 -20.58 -9.73
C SER A 79 -11.35 -20.44 -8.40
N PHE A 80 -12.05 -20.04 -7.33
CA PHE A 80 -11.43 -19.89 -6.01
C PHE A 80 -10.88 -21.22 -5.46
N GLN A 81 -11.53 -22.34 -5.73
CA GLN A 81 -11.00 -23.66 -5.36
C GLN A 81 -9.69 -23.97 -6.10
N HIS A 82 -9.63 -23.65 -7.40
CA HIS A 82 -8.42 -23.83 -8.19
C HIS A 82 -7.26 -22.95 -7.66
N ASP A 83 -7.54 -21.67 -7.39
CA ASP A 83 -6.56 -20.72 -6.86
C ASP A 83 -6.04 -21.17 -5.49
N LEU A 84 -6.93 -21.66 -4.62
CA LEU A 84 -6.56 -22.18 -3.30
C LEU A 84 -5.63 -23.40 -3.42
N LEU A 85 -5.89 -24.31 -4.35
CA LEU A 85 -5.00 -25.44 -4.63
C LEU A 85 -3.64 -24.98 -5.15
N ALA A 86 -3.60 -23.96 -6.02
CA ALA A 86 -2.35 -23.40 -6.53
C ALA A 86 -1.51 -22.73 -5.42
N VAL A 87 -2.17 -21.99 -4.51
CA VAL A 87 -1.52 -21.40 -3.33
C VAL A 87 -1.00 -22.50 -2.40
N GLN A 88 -1.79 -23.55 -2.16
CA GLN A 88 -1.38 -24.68 -1.31
C GLN A 88 -0.15 -25.41 -1.88
N HIS A 89 -0.13 -25.62 -3.20
CA HIS A 89 1.04 -26.19 -3.88
C HIS A 89 2.27 -25.30 -3.74
N SER A 90 2.13 -24.00 -3.99
CA SER A 90 3.22 -23.02 -3.85
C SER A 90 3.78 -22.98 -2.43
N LEU A 91 2.91 -23.05 -1.40
CA LEU A 91 3.31 -23.10 0.00
C LEU A 91 4.11 -24.37 0.33
N ARG A 92 3.72 -25.53 -0.19
CA ARG A 92 4.47 -26.80 -0.03
C ARG A 92 5.85 -26.72 -0.68
N THR A 93 5.94 -26.12 -1.87
CA THR A 93 7.21 -25.90 -2.57
C THR A 93 8.12 -24.99 -1.77
N LEU A 94 7.60 -23.85 -1.29
CA LEU A 94 8.36 -22.92 -0.46
C LEU A 94 8.84 -23.56 0.85
N SER A 95 8.00 -24.35 1.51
CA SER A 95 8.38 -25.11 2.71
C SER A 95 9.53 -26.10 2.42
N THR A 96 9.51 -26.74 1.26
CA THR A 96 10.57 -27.66 0.84
C THR A 96 11.87 -26.92 0.53
N GLN A 97 11.79 -25.78 -0.16
CA GLN A 97 12.95 -24.92 -0.41
C GLN A 97 13.55 -24.37 0.90
N LYS A 98 12.71 -23.94 1.85
CA LYS A 98 13.15 -23.50 3.17
C LYS A 98 13.92 -24.60 3.90
N ARG A 99 13.41 -25.84 3.91
CA ARG A 99 14.11 -26.98 4.50
C ARG A 99 15.46 -27.22 3.84
N HIS A 100 15.52 -27.20 2.51
CA HIS A 100 16.77 -27.36 1.78
C HIS A 100 17.79 -26.28 2.14
N PHE A 101 17.36 -25.01 2.18
CA PHE A 101 18.23 -23.89 2.57
C PHE A 101 18.79 -24.04 4.00
N VAL A 102 17.95 -24.46 4.96
CA VAL A 102 18.41 -24.75 6.33
C VAL A 102 19.45 -25.88 6.35
N THR A 103 19.26 -26.93 5.55
CA THR A 103 20.27 -27.99 5.42
C THR A 103 21.59 -27.48 4.84
N CYS A 104 21.54 -26.65 3.80
CA CYS A 104 22.75 -26.05 3.21
C CYS A 104 23.47 -25.13 4.19
N LEU A 105 22.74 -24.32 4.96
CA LEU A 105 23.33 -23.49 6.03
C LEU A 105 24.00 -24.33 7.11
N GLN A 106 23.36 -25.42 7.53
CA GLN A 106 23.94 -26.33 8.52
C GLN A 106 25.24 -26.94 8.00
N GLN A 107 25.26 -27.39 6.74
CA GLN A 107 26.48 -27.89 6.09
C GLN A 107 27.58 -26.83 6.05
N ALA A 108 27.26 -25.58 5.70
CA ALA A 108 28.23 -24.48 5.69
C ALA A 108 28.82 -24.22 7.08
N ILE A 109 27.99 -24.18 8.13
CA ILE A 109 28.43 -24.02 9.52
C ILE A 109 29.38 -25.16 9.93
N ASP A 110 29.07 -26.40 9.55
CA ASP A 110 29.91 -27.54 9.88
C ASP A 110 31.26 -27.50 9.14
N THR A 111 31.28 -27.04 7.88
CA THR A 111 32.54 -26.79 7.15
C THR A 111 33.36 -25.66 7.76
N GLU A 112 32.73 -24.58 8.21
CA GLU A 112 33.40 -23.47 8.87
C GLU A 112 34.05 -23.91 10.19
N LYS A 113 33.36 -24.72 10.99
CA LYS A 113 33.92 -25.32 12.21
C LYS A 113 35.14 -26.19 11.92
N GLN A 114 35.07 -27.02 10.87
CA GLN A 114 36.20 -27.85 10.46
C GLN A 114 37.40 -26.99 10.04
N LEU A 115 37.18 -25.94 9.26
CA LEU A 115 38.23 -24.99 8.87
C LEU A 115 38.83 -24.28 10.08
N LEU A 116 38.00 -23.85 11.03
CA LEU A 116 38.48 -23.23 12.27
C LEU A 116 39.38 -24.18 13.07
N ASP A 117 39.01 -25.46 13.16
CA ASP A 117 39.84 -26.44 13.85
C ASP A 117 41.16 -26.72 13.11
N GLN A 118 41.16 -26.72 11.78
CA GLN A 118 42.39 -26.79 10.99
C GLN A 118 43.29 -25.56 11.24
N VAL A 119 42.72 -24.35 11.30
CA VAL A 119 43.45 -23.12 11.62
C VAL A 119 44.08 -23.20 13.02
N LYS A 120 43.36 -23.72 14.02
CA LYS A 120 43.92 -23.95 15.37
C LYS A 120 45.11 -24.91 15.35
N VAL A 121 45.05 -25.99 14.56
CA VAL A 121 46.17 -26.93 14.39
C VAL A 121 47.38 -26.24 13.76
N LEU A 122 47.17 -25.47 12.69
CA LEU A 122 48.23 -24.70 12.04
C LEU A 122 48.87 -23.68 12.98
N GLN A 123 48.06 -22.99 13.80
CA GLN A 123 48.56 -22.05 14.81
C GLN A 123 49.46 -22.74 15.85
N ARG A 124 49.07 -23.93 16.35
CA ARG A 124 49.92 -24.73 17.25
C ARG A 124 51.24 -25.13 16.58
N ASN A 125 51.17 -25.61 15.35
CA ASN A 125 52.37 -25.99 14.58
C ASN A 125 53.31 -24.81 14.36
N LEU A 126 52.78 -23.61 14.08
CA LEU A 126 53.57 -22.38 13.94
C LEU A 126 54.28 -22.01 15.25
N ILE A 127 53.60 -22.12 16.39
CA ILE A 127 54.19 -21.88 17.71
C ILE A 127 55.35 -22.86 17.97
N HIS A 128 55.14 -24.16 17.70
CA HIS A 128 56.20 -25.17 17.84
C HIS A 128 57.40 -24.90 16.93
N LEU A 129 57.16 -24.50 15.68
CA LEU A 129 58.23 -24.17 14.74
C LEU A 129 59.03 -22.95 15.18
N LYS A 130 58.36 -21.89 15.65
CA LYS A 130 59.03 -20.70 16.21
C LYS A 130 59.87 -21.06 17.44
N ALA A 131 59.33 -21.87 18.35
CA ALA A 131 60.08 -22.33 19.52
C ALA A 131 61.35 -23.11 19.12
N ARG A 132 61.27 -23.98 18.11
CA ARG A 132 62.43 -24.70 17.58
C ARG A 132 63.45 -23.77 16.92
N GLN A 133 62.99 -22.76 16.17
CA GLN A 133 63.87 -21.74 15.60
C GLN A 133 64.64 -20.97 16.68
N PHE A 134 63.96 -20.54 17.74
CA PHE A 134 64.63 -19.88 18.87
C PHE A 134 65.63 -20.79 19.58
N GLN A 135 65.30 -22.07 19.78
CA GLN A 135 66.22 -23.03 20.36
C GLN A 135 67.48 -23.19 19.49
N LEU A 136 67.33 -23.37 18.18
CA LEU A 136 68.46 -23.50 17.26
C LEU A 136 69.33 -22.23 17.23
N LEU A 137 68.71 -21.05 17.25
CA LEU A 137 69.43 -19.78 17.32
C LEU A 137 70.22 -19.63 18.61
N HIS A 138 69.64 -20.03 19.74
CA HIS A 138 70.32 -20.07 21.03
C HIS A 138 71.50 -21.04 21.02
N ASP A 139 71.30 -22.27 20.53
CA ASP A 139 72.36 -23.30 20.43
C ASP A 139 73.52 -22.81 19.55
N PHE A 140 73.23 -22.15 18.41
CA PHE A 140 74.22 -21.55 17.53
C PHE A 140 75.04 -20.46 18.25
N LEU A 141 74.40 -19.56 19.00
CA LEU A 141 75.09 -18.52 19.76
C LEU A 141 76.01 -19.10 20.85
N VAL A 142 75.57 -20.16 21.53
CA VAL A 142 76.39 -20.87 22.53
C VAL A 142 77.62 -21.50 21.89
N LEU A 143 77.45 -22.23 20.77
CA LEU A 143 78.54 -22.85 20.04
C LEU A 143 79.55 -21.82 19.53
N HIS A 144 79.08 -20.73 18.93
CA HIS A 144 79.94 -19.64 18.44
C HIS A 144 80.76 -18.99 19.57
N LYS A 145 80.17 -18.83 20.76
CA LYS A 145 80.90 -18.34 21.95
C LYS A 145 81.98 -19.33 22.39
N GLN A 146 81.69 -20.62 22.35
CA GLN A 146 82.62 -21.67 22.77
C GLN A 146 83.82 -21.78 21.83
N GLU A 147 83.60 -21.63 20.52
CA GLU A 147 84.66 -21.53 19.49
C GLU A 147 85.56 -20.31 19.72
N GLN A 148 84.99 -19.16 20.06
CA GLN A 148 85.77 -17.96 20.36
C GLN A 148 86.61 -18.08 21.64
N THR A 149 86.12 -18.79 22.66
CA THR A 149 86.88 -19.04 23.90
C THR A 149 87.85 -20.22 23.81
N GLY A 150 87.87 -20.95 22.69
CA GLY A 150 88.91 -21.94 22.35
C GLY A 150 90.26 -21.29 22.01
N SER A 151 90.30 -19.96 21.89
CA SER A 151 91.52 -19.16 21.80
C SER A 151 91.49 -18.05 22.86
N PHE A 152 92.11 -18.33 24.01
CA PHE A 152 92.46 -17.41 25.10
C PHE A 152 91.34 -16.80 25.98
N SER A 153 91.40 -17.18 27.25
CA SER A 153 91.10 -16.42 28.49
C SER A 153 89.74 -15.75 28.69
N SER A 154 89.07 -16.18 29.78
CA SER A 154 88.40 -15.38 30.82
C SER A 154 87.46 -14.23 30.41
N SER A 155 86.18 -14.30 30.77
CA SER A 155 85.48 -13.21 31.50
C SER A 155 83.99 -13.51 31.67
N LEU A 156 83.55 -13.39 32.92
CA LEU A 156 82.18 -13.39 33.41
C LEU A 156 81.34 -12.32 32.69
N TYR A 157 80.22 -12.69 32.07
CA TYR A 157 79.09 -11.76 31.93
C TYR A 157 77.75 -12.49 31.97
N SER A 158 77.09 -12.28 33.10
CA SER A 158 75.65 -12.41 33.32
C SER A 158 74.92 -11.40 32.43
N HIS A 159 74.02 -11.87 31.56
CA HIS A 159 72.97 -11.01 31.00
C HIS A 159 71.61 -11.71 31.04
N GLN A 160 70.89 -11.33 32.08
CA GLN A 160 69.48 -11.55 32.37
C GLN A 160 68.64 -10.82 31.31
N TYR A 161 68.10 -11.54 30.33
CA TYR A 161 67.16 -10.96 29.37
C TYR A 161 65.79 -10.77 30.03
N LYS A 162 65.48 -9.52 30.36
CA LYS A 162 64.14 -9.02 30.70
C LYS A 162 63.21 -9.20 29.49
N TYR A 163 62.15 -9.97 29.68
CA TYR A 163 60.95 -9.95 28.85
C TYR A 163 60.30 -8.57 28.94
N ASN A 164 60.29 -7.81 27.84
CA ASN A 164 59.40 -6.66 27.69
C ASN A 164 58.11 -7.12 27.00
N ASN A 165 56.99 -6.94 27.71
CA ASN A 165 55.64 -6.96 27.17
C ASN A 165 55.56 -5.98 25.99
N VAL A 166 55.22 -6.49 24.81
CA VAL A 166 54.70 -5.67 23.71
C VAL A 166 53.21 -5.54 23.96
N GLU A 167 52.82 -4.44 24.61
CA GLU A 167 51.43 -3.98 24.60
C GLU A 167 51.02 -3.72 23.15
N THR A 168 50.06 -4.51 22.67
CA THR A 168 49.32 -4.24 21.45
C THR A 168 48.52 -2.95 21.62
N THR A 169 49.04 -1.86 21.06
CA THR A 169 48.34 -0.59 20.94
C THR A 169 47.14 -0.76 20.01
N THR A 170 45.97 -0.99 20.59
CA THR A 170 44.69 -0.95 19.88
C THR A 170 44.39 0.51 19.55
N THR A 171 44.69 0.92 18.32
CA THR A 171 44.28 2.23 17.78
C THR A 171 42.77 2.22 17.59
N THR A 172 42.05 2.67 18.63
CA THR A 172 40.63 3.01 18.54
C THR A 172 40.51 4.31 17.74
N MET A 173 40.20 4.21 16.45
CA MET A 173 39.81 5.35 15.63
C MET A 173 38.44 5.85 16.09
N MET A 174 38.41 6.90 16.91
CA MET A 174 37.19 7.68 17.13
C MET A 174 36.91 8.51 15.87
N MET A 175 35.96 8.04 15.06
CA MET A 175 35.35 8.84 14.00
C MET A 175 34.46 9.92 14.65
N THR A 176 34.87 11.16 14.55
CA THR A 176 34.07 12.35 14.87
C THR A 176 32.92 12.42 13.86
N MET A 177 31.73 11.97 14.26
CA MET A 177 30.50 12.10 13.48
C MET A 177 30.13 13.58 13.37
N LYS A 178 30.48 14.17 12.23
CA LYS A 178 30.04 15.50 11.80
C LYS A 178 28.51 15.50 11.75
N THR A 179 27.88 16.49 12.39
CA THR A 179 26.42 16.70 12.46
C THR A 179 25.78 16.53 11.07
N VAL A 180 25.11 15.41 10.87
CA VAL A 180 24.39 15.08 9.63
C VAL A 180 23.12 15.92 9.62
N ASN A 181 23.00 16.78 8.61
CA ASN A 181 21.77 17.51 8.31
C ASN A 181 20.62 16.50 8.16
N ASP A 182 19.44 16.83 8.68
CA ASP A 182 18.24 16.01 8.54
C ASP A 182 18.03 15.66 7.06
N ILE A 183 18.13 14.37 6.71
CA ILE A 183 17.92 13.90 5.34
C ILE A 183 16.42 13.65 5.19
N GLU A 184 15.78 14.36 4.27
CA GLU A 184 14.36 14.23 3.97
C GLU A 184 14.16 13.75 2.53
N CYS A 185 13.21 12.85 2.32
CA CYS A 185 12.86 12.31 1.01
C CYS A 185 11.34 12.14 0.89
N ASN A 186 10.76 12.51 -0.25
CA ASN A 186 9.35 12.26 -0.52
C ASN A 186 9.15 10.81 -0.95
N VAL A 187 8.25 10.12 -0.25
CA VAL A 187 7.99 8.69 -0.46
C VAL A 187 6.50 8.39 -0.49
N ILE A 188 6.15 7.26 -1.08
CA ILE A 188 4.84 6.62 -0.92
C ILE A 188 5.03 5.42 0.00
N ARG A 189 4.36 5.44 1.14
CA ARG A 189 4.24 4.27 2.02
C ARG A 189 3.20 3.32 1.42
N ARG A 190 3.59 2.05 1.19
CA ARG A 190 2.79 1.00 0.51
C ARG A 190 2.54 -0.25 1.37
N ASP A 191 2.56 -0.13 2.69
CA ASP A 191 2.23 -1.26 3.56
C ASP A 191 0.70 -1.45 3.67
N THR A 192 0.27 -2.70 3.89
CA THR A 192 -1.14 -3.04 4.21
C THR A 192 -2.21 -2.48 3.23
N LEU A 193 -1.91 -2.41 1.93
CA LEU A 193 -2.80 -1.92 0.87
C LEU A 193 -3.13 -0.42 0.92
N LEU A 194 -2.50 0.35 1.81
CA LEU A 194 -2.65 1.80 1.85
C LEU A 194 -1.53 2.44 1.02
N GLU A 195 -1.90 3.34 0.11
CA GLU A 195 -0.96 4.20 -0.61
C GLU A 195 -0.99 5.59 0.04
N VAL A 196 -0.09 5.83 0.99
CA VAL A 196 -0.02 7.10 1.73
C VAL A 196 1.23 7.87 1.29
N HIS A 197 1.02 9.05 0.73
CA HIS A 197 2.10 9.97 0.42
C HIS A 197 2.63 10.61 1.70
N GLY A 198 3.95 10.82 1.76
CA GLY A 198 4.56 11.48 2.91
C GLY A 198 6.03 11.79 2.70
N THR A 199 6.62 12.35 3.74
CA THR A 199 8.05 12.64 3.80
C THR A 199 8.70 11.70 4.80
N LEU A 200 9.72 10.99 4.33
CA LEU A 200 10.59 10.15 5.15
C LEU A 200 11.80 10.99 5.58
N ARG A 201 11.95 11.21 6.89
CA ARG A 201 13.03 11.97 7.50
C ARG A 201 13.92 11.05 8.33
N LEU A 202 15.22 11.20 8.16
CA LEU A 202 16.24 10.59 9.01
C LEU A 202 16.82 11.67 9.92
N ALA A 203 16.50 11.62 11.21
CA ALA A 203 16.90 12.61 12.20
C ALA A 203 17.43 11.92 13.47
N SER A 204 18.64 12.25 13.91
CA SER A 204 19.16 11.87 15.24
C SER A 204 18.91 10.41 15.65
N GLY A 205 19.20 9.44 14.77
CA GLY A 205 19.01 8.02 15.07
C GLY A 205 17.57 7.50 14.95
N HIS A 206 16.65 8.32 14.46
CA HIS A 206 15.26 7.98 14.21
C HIS A 206 14.95 8.08 12.72
N LEU A 207 14.13 7.15 12.25
CA LEU A 207 13.48 7.23 10.96
C LEU A 207 12.01 7.59 11.17
N GLN A 208 11.61 8.74 10.66
CA GLN A 208 10.27 9.30 10.81
C GLN A 208 9.58 9.37 9.45
N PHE A 209 8.38 8.81 9.36
CA PHE A 209 7.48 9.04 8.24
C PHE A 209 6.38 10.00 8.67
N ILE A 210 6.25 11.09 7.91
CA ILE A 210 5.24 12.12 8.12
C ILE A 210 4.27 12.08 6.93
N PRO A 211 3.02 11.61 7.11
CA PRO A 211 2.02 11.65 6.05
C PRO A 211 1.83 13.09 5.56
N THR A 212 1.86 13.30 4.25
CA THR A 212 1.39 14.55 3.67
C THR A 212 -0.11 14.42 3.51
N THR A 213 -0.88 15.23 4.24
CA THR A 213 -2.32 15.32 4.00
C THR A 213 -2.51 15.84 2.59
N CYS A 214 -2.79 14.94 1.65
CA CYS A 214 -3.09 15.32 0.28
C CYS A 214 -4.42 16.08 0.36
N SER A 215 -4.36 17.41 0.40
CA SER A 215 -5.57 18.22 0.44
C SER A 215 -6.33 17.93 -0.85
N THR A 216 -7.41 17.16 -0.74
CA THR A 216 -8.30 16.79 -1.85
C THR A 216 -9.03 17.99 -2.47
N ASN A 217 -8.66 19.21 -2.10
CA ASN A 217 -9.27 20.46 -2.57
C ASN A 217 -8.76 20.93 -3.94
N GLU A 218 -7.65 20.41 -4.47
CA GLU A 218 -7.14 20.87 -5.77
C GLU A 218 -7.78 20.18 -7.00
N ARG A 219 -8.54 19.09 -6.82
CA ARG A 219 -9.23 18.41 -7.94
C ARG A 219 -10.67 18.88 -8.20
N LYS A 220 -11.23 19.80 -7.39
CA LYS A 220 -12.60 20.31 -7.58
C LYS A 220 -12.72 21.72 -8.17
N SER A 221 -11.61 22.41 -8.48
CA SER A 221 -11.67 23.78 -9.02
C SER A 221 -11.65 23.89 -10.56
N ARG A 222 -11.58 22.79 -11.32
CA ARG A 222 -11.48 22.85 -12.80
C ARG A 222 -12.76 22.58 -13.61
N ASP A 223 -13.86 22.13 -12.97
CA ASP A 223 -15.10 21.80 -13.70
C ASP A 223 -16.30 22.73 -13.38
N LYS A 224 -16.08 23.91 -12.81
CA LYS A 224 -17.14 24.92 -12.61
C LYS A 224 -16.90 26.19 -13.43
N ALA A 225 -16.86 26.03 -14.74
CA ALA A 225 -17.02 27.12 -15.69
C ALA A 225 -17.75 26.59 -16.93
N ASN A 226 -19.04 26.29 -16.76
CA ASN A 226 -20.09 26.28 -17.81
C ASN A 226 -21.29 25.48 -17.29
N ASP A 227 -22.17 26.12 -16.55
CA ASP A 227 -23.60 25.93 -16.83
C ASP A 227 -24.40 27.12 -16.30
N SER A 228 -24.73 28.01 -17.23
CA SER A 228 -25.65 29.12 -17.03
C SER A 228 -26.81 28.90 -18.00
N HIS A 229 -27.93 28.35 -17.53
CA HIS A 229 -29.27 28.87 -17.86
C HIS A 229 -30.41 28.12 -17.16
N ARG A 230 -31.24 28.93 -16.47
CA ARG A 230 -32.72 28.90 -16.38
C ARG A 230 -33.42 27.56 -16.12
N HIS A 231 -34.22 27.53 -15.04
CA HIS A 231 -35.66 27.72 -15.19
C HIS A 231 -36.32 28.12 -13.87
N ASP A 232 -37.06 29.22 -13.93
CA ASP A 232 -38.11 29.57 -12.99
C ASP A 232 -39.18 28.47 -12.98
N ARG A 233 -39.59 28.02 -11.78
CA ARG A 233 -40.99 27.65 -11.57
C ARG A 233 -41.37 27.68 -10.10
N GLU A 234 -42.33 28.56 -9.83
CA GLU A 234 -43.14 28.63 -8.64
C GLU A 234 -43.85 27.30 -8.37
N GLY A 235 -44.00 26.95 -7.09
CA GLY A 235 -44.72 25.76 -6.64
C GLY A 235 -45.01 25.83 -5.15
N VAL A 236 -46.20 26.33 -4.84
CA VAL A 236 -46.86 26.44 -3.54
C VAL A 236 -47.05 25.05 -2.88
N GLY A 237 -46.85 24.98 -1.56
CA GLY A 237 -47.27 23.87 -0.69
C GLY A 237 -46.75 24.11 0.73
N VAL A 238 -47.52 24.74 1.64
CA VAL A 238 -48.43 24.05 2.60
C VAL A 238 -47.65 22.95 3.33
N GLY A 239 -47.11 23.18 4.52
CA GLY A 239 -47.84 23.41 5.76
C GLY A 239 -48.01 22.05 6.48
N GLY A 240 -47.30 21.86 7.59
CA GLY A 240 -47.37 20.61 8.36
C GLY A 240 -46.36 20.56 9.49
N ASP A 241 -46.79 21.09 10.65
CA ASP A 241 -46.12 21.04 11.94
C ASP A 241 -45.86 19.60 12.40
N THR A 242 -44.64 19.33 12.89
CA THR A 242 -44.38 18.25 13.85
C THR A 242 -43.19 18.62 14.74
N ASP A 243 -43.52 18.98 15.98
CA ASP A 243 -42.84 18.73 17.24
C ASP A 243 -41.30 18.68 17.28
N GLU A 244 -40.70 19.82 17.63
CA GLU A 244 -39.37 19.89 18.23
C GLU A 244 -39.48 20.13 19.74
N ASN A 245 -39.21 19.11 20.56
CA ASN A 245 -38.58 19.33 21.86
C ASN A 245 -37.77 18.09 22.30
N GLY A 246 -36.69 17.82 21.58
CA GLY A 246 -35.66 16.85 21.96
C GLY A 246 -34.33 17.56 22.08
N LYS A 247 -33.90 17.83 23.32
CA LYS A 247 -32.56 18.33 23.68
C LYS A 247 -31.48 17.59 22.88
N ARG A 248 -30.87 18.27 21.91
CA ARG A 248 -29.57 17.89 21.34
C ARG A 248 -28.49 18.63 22.10
N GLU A 249 -27.81 17.92 22.99
CA GLU A 249 -26.47 18.27 23.44
C GLU A 249 -25.50 17.89 22.33
N ASP A 250 -25.40 18.74 21.31
CA ASP A 250 -24.35 18.64 20.29
C ASP A 250 -23.03 19.14 20.91
N THR A 251 -22.41 18.23 21.65
CA THR A 251 -21.00 18.34 22.04
C THR A 251 -20.16 18.11 20.78
N HIS A 252 -19.87 19.18 20.05
CA HIS A 252 -18.86 19.19 19.00
C HIS A 252 -17.46 18.98 19.61
N HIS A 253 -17.13 17.73 19.90
CA HIS A 253 -15.74 17.28 19.94
C HIS A 253 -15.25 17.13 18.50
N SER A 254 -14.82 18.25 17.91
CA SER A 254 -13.90 18.25 16.77
C SER A 254 -12.55 17.69 17.26
N ARG A 255 -12.52 16.36 17.42
CA ARG A 255 -11.30 15.61 17.68
C ARG A 255 -10.53 15.55 16.37
N ASN A 256 -9.55 16.43 16.27
CA ASN A 256 -8.61 16.54 15.16
C ASN A 256 -7.64 15.34 15.24
N ASP A 257 -8.13 14.12 14.97
CA ASP A 257 -7.38 12.85 15.04
C ASP A 257 -6.51 12.60 13.78
N ASN A 258 -6.28 13.62 12.95
CA ASN A 258 -5.52 13.50 11.69
C ASN A 258 -3.99 13.31 11.86
N ASN A 259 -3.49 13.12 13.09
CA ASN A 259 -2.05 13.00 13.36
C ASN A 259 -1.57 11.56 13.68
N ASN A 260 -2.45 10.56 13.68
CA ASN A 260 -2.10 9.21 14.15
C ASN A 260 -1.33 8.33 13.15
N ASP A 261 -1.11 8.76 11.91
CA ASP A 261 -0.45 7.93 10.90
C ASP A 261 1.06 8.19 10.75
N SER A 262 1.64 9.08 11.59
CA SER A 262 3.08 9.25 11.62
C SER A 262 3.77 8.00 12.20
N VAL A 263 4.79 7.51 11.50
CA VAL A 263 5.57 6.35 11.94
C VAL A 263 6.91 6.85 12.45
N TRP A 264 7.27 6.44 13.66
CA TRP A 264 8.56 6.72 14.26
C TRP A 264 9.26 5.41 14.58
N LEU A 265 10.46 5.21 14.03
CA LEU A 265 11.27 4.02 14.25
C LEU A 265 12.64 4.43 14.79
N HIS A 266 13.03 3.87 15.93
CA HIS A 266 14.38 4.01 16.46
C HIS A 266 15.33 3.08 15.68
N LEU A 267 16.37 3.62 15.03
CA LEU A 267 17.21 2.84 14.11
C LEU A 267 17.91 1.67 14.81
N ALA A 268 18.37 1.87 16.06
CA ALA A 268 19.12 0.85 16.80
C ALA A 268 18.21 -0.24 17.38
N ASP A 269 17.03 0.15 17.88
CA ASP A 269 16.18 -0.73 18.66
C ASP A 269 15.07 -1.36 17.83
N ASP A 270 14.50 -0.62 16.88
CA ASP A 270 13.32 -1.08 16.16
C ASP A 270 13.66 -1.76 14.84
N ILE A 271 14.76 -1.38 14.17
CA ILE A 271 15.08 -1.90 12.84
C ILE A 271 15.93 -3.17 12.93
N ALA A 272 15.42 -4.26 12.36
CA ALA A 272 16.15 -5.52 12.23
C ALA A 272 16.91 -5.60 10.90
N ARG A 273 16.29 -5.13 9.81
CA ARG A 273 16.86 -5.21 8.46
C ARG A 273 16.33 -4.10 7.57
N VAL A 274 17.21 -3.55 6.74
CA VAL A 274 16.85 -2.61 5.67
C VAL A 274 17.24 -3.25 4.35
N GLU A 275 16.32 -3.30 3.40
CA GLU A 275 16.53 -3.80 2.04
C GLU A 275 16.19 -2.68 1.05
N HIS A 276 17.04 -2.49 0.05
CA HIS A 276 16.75 -1.62 -1.07
C HIS A 276 16.47 -2.46 -2.31
N VAL A 277 15.35 -2.20 -2.97
CA VAL A 277 14.91 -2.91 -4.17
C VAL A 277 14.70 -1.91 -5.29
N ARG A 278 15.48 -2.04 -6.36
CA ARG A 278 15.26 -1.28 -7.60
C ARG A 278 14.33 -2.07 -8.51
N VAL A 279 13.16 -1.53 -8.83
CA VAL A 279 12.15 -2.14 -9.70
C VAL A 279 12.18 -1.43 -11.06
N GLY A 280 12.79 -2.08 -12.06
CA GLY A 280 12.89 -1.60 -13.44
C GLY A 280 13.83 -2.47 -14.29
N LYS A 281 13.50 -2.67 -15.57
CA LYS A 281 14.15 -3.66 -16.47
C LYS A 281 15.42 -3.18 -17.19
N SER A 282 16.01 -2.05 -16.82
CA SER A 282 17.20 -1.55 -17.50
C SER A 282 18.11 -0.81 -16.53
N GLU A 283 19.36 -1.29 -16.41
CA GLU A 283 20.44 -0.58 -15.70
C GLU A 283 20.64 0.85 -16.23
N LYS A 284 20.26 1.11 -17.49
CA LYS A 284 20.41 2.40 -18.16
C LYS A 284 19.19 3.33 -18.04
N ALA A 285 18.10 2.89 -17.44
CA ALA A 285 16.95 3.77 -17.23
C ALA A 285 17.12 4.55 -15.92
N LEU A 286 17.36 5.86 -16.04
CA LEU A 286 17.37 6.84 -14.94
C LEU A 286 16.05 6.87 -14.12
N HIS A 287 14.98 6.22 -14.61
CA HIS A 287 13.64 6.29 -14.05
C HIS A 287 13.21 4.98 -13.35
N GLY A 288 14.16 4.21 -12.81
CA GLY A 288 13.84 3.02 -12.03
C GLY A 288 13.07 3.40 -10.77
N ARG A 289 12.04 2.62 -10.40
CA ARG A 289 11.37 2.80 -9.10
C ARG A 289 12.29 2.26 -8.01
N HIS A 290 12.49 3.04 -6.96
CA HIS A 290 13.31 2.63 -5.83
C HIS A 290 12.42 2.38 -4.63
N ILE A 291 12.49 1.17 -4.07
CA ILE A 291 11.71 0.74 -2.92
C ILE A 291 12.67 0.49 -1.76
N LEU A 292 12.45 1.18 -0.66
CA LEU A 292 13.09 0.94 0.62
C LEU A 292 12.15 0.07 1.47
N LYS A 293 12.58 -1.15 1.76
CA LYS A 293 11.88 -2.09 2.62
C LYS A 293 12.57 -2.14 3.98
N ILE A 294 11.81 -1.88 5.03
CA ILE A 294 12.30 -1.86 6.41
C ILE A 294 11.58 -2.94 7.19
N VAL A 295 12.33 -3.88 7.73
CA VAL A 295 11.84 -4.94 8.61
C VAL A 295 12.24 -4.59 10.03
N THR A 296 11.25 -4.44 10.88
CA THR A 296 11.46 -4.18 12.31
C THR A 296 11.78 -5.46 13.08
N ARG A 297 12.31 -5.33 14.30
CA ARG A 297 12.53 -6.47 15.22
C ARG A 297 11.24 -7.16 15.67
N LYS A 298 10.08 -6.52 15.47
CA LYS A 298 8.75 -7.08 15.72
C LYS A 298 8.14 -7.72 14.46
N ASP A 299 8.96 -7.99 13.44
CA ASP A 299 8.56 -8.56 12.14
C ASP A 299 7.51 -7.72 11.37
N VAL A 300 7.37 -6.43 11.69
CA VAL A 300 6.57 -5.48 10.90
C VAL A 300 7.39 -4.99 9.72
N VAL A 301 6.80 -5.02 8.52
CA VAL A 301 7.44 -4.61 7.27
C VAL A 301 6.84 -3.30 6.76
N PHE A 302 7.67 -2.28 6.64
CA PHE A 302 7.32 -1.01 5.99
C PHE A 302 7.94 -0.98 4.58
N LEU A 303 7.17 -0.50 3.61
CA LEU A 303 7.60 -0.33 2.22
C LEU A 303 7.46 1.15 1.86
N PHE A 304 8.57 1.79 1.51
CA PHE A 304 8.62 3.18 1.07
C PHE A 304 9.12 3.22 -0.38
N GLU A 305 8.26 3.63 -1.31
CA GLU A 305 8.66 3.90 -2.69
C GLU A 305 9.12 5.36 -2.81
N MET A 306 10.37 5.59 -3.22
CA MET A 306 10.86 6.94 -3.46
C MET A 306 10.17 7.54 -4.69
N LEU A 307 9.60 8.73 -4.53
CA LEU A 307 9.17 9.53 -5.66
C LEU A 307 10.43 10.07 -6.33
N ALA A 308 10.63 9.76 -7.61
CA ALA A 308 11.75 10.30 -8.35
C ALA A 308 11.74 11.83 -8.22
N CYS A 309 12.77 12.39 -7.59
CA CYS A 309 12.98 13.83 -7.58
C CYS A 309 13.22 14.25 -9.03
N THR A 310 12.17 14.69 -9.72
CA THR A 310 12.34 15.49 -10.92
C THR A 310 13.16 16.71 -10.49
N ASN A 311 14.38 16.84 -11.03
CA ASN A 311 15.38 17.86 -10.63
C ASN A 311 14.91 19.32 -10.75
N ASP A 312 13.65 19.58 -11.10
CA ASP A 312 13.07 20.91 -11.23
C ASP A 312 12.85 21.61 -9.88
N SER A 313 12.83 20.89 -8.76
CA SER A 313 12.58 21.48 -7.44
C SER A 313 13.81 22.02 -6.72
N LEU A 314 15.04 21.71 -7.17
CA LEU A 314 16.27 22.14 -6.49
C LEU A 314 16.79 23.53 -6.95
N LYS A 315 16.12 24.20 -7.89
CA LYS A 315 16.56 25.51 -8.43
C LYS A 315 16.02 26.75 -7.70
N HIS A 316 15.13 26.59 -6.72
CA HIS A 316 14.57 27.72 -5.97
C HIS A 316 14.90 27.66 -4.48
N ASN A 317 16.19 27.67 -4.10
CA ASN A 317 16.57 28.13 -2.76
C ASN A 317 18.03 28.57 -2.60
N THR A 318 18.56 29.31 -3.57
CA THR A 318 19.72 30.18 -3.33
C THR A 318 19.28 31.62 -3.42
N GLY A 319 19.09 32.24 -2.25
CA GLY A 319 18.88 33.68 -2.14
C GLY A 319 20.07 34.42 -2.76
N HIS A 320 19.80 35.23 -3.78
CA HIS A 320 20.68 36.30 -4.20
C HIS A 320 19.94 37.62 -4.09
N SER A 321 20.43 38.40 -3.12
CA SER A 321 20.14 39.81 -2.95
C SER A 321 20.99 40.63 -3.95
N HIS A 322 20.35 41.68 -4.46
CA HIS A 322 20.87 42.89 -5.07
C HIS A 322 21.31 42.97 -6.56
N HIS A 323 20.51 43.81 -7.24
CA HIS A 323 20.85 45.00 -8.03
C HIS A 323 20.70 44.96 -9.56
N HIS A 324 19.81 45.87 -10.00
CA HIS A 324 19.70 46.45 -11.33
C HIS A 324 21.05 46.85 -11.94
N THR A 325 21.25 46.53 -13.22
CA THR A 325 21.26 47.52 -14.32
C THR A 325 21.21 46.84 -15.70
N HIS A 326 20.60 47.57 -16.65
CA HIS A 326 20.46 47.30 -18.08
C HIS A 326 21.79 47.08 -18.83
N ALA A 327 21.81 46.16 -19.81
CA ALA A 327 21.84 46.48 -21.25
C ALA A 327 22.46 45.37 -22.13
N HIS A 328 21.81 45.19 -23.29
CA HIS A 328 22.30 44.75 -24.60
C HIS A 328 22.82 43.33 -24.90
N ALA A 329 22.07 42.73 -25.84
CA ALA A 329 22.38 41.66 -26.78
C ALA A 329 23.80 41.62 -27.37
N HIS A 330 24.35 40.41 -27.53
CA HIS A 330 24.60 39.80 -28.84
C HIS A 330 25.07 38.34 -28.69
N ALA A 331 24.98 37.64 -29.82
CA ALA A 331 25.07 36.21 -30.04
C ALA A 331 26.49 35.61 -30.02
N HIS A 332 26.49 34.27 -30.15
CA HIS A 332 27.57 33.32 -30.44
C HIS A 332 28.34 32.68 -29.28
N GLY A 333 28.28 31.35 -29.26
CA GLY A 333 29.50 30.56 -29.11
C GLY A 333 29.40 29.34 -28.20
N GLN A 334 29.33 28.18 -28.85
CA GLN A 334 30.14 26.98 -28.57
C GLN A 334 29.76 26.05 -27.41
N ASP A 335 29.50 24.82 -27.86
CA ASP A 335 29.73 23.53 -27.22
C ASP A 335 30.87 23.53 -26.21
N GLN A 336 30.56 23.03 -25.01
CA GLN A 336 31.51 22.27 -24.19
C GLN A 336 30.74 21.33 -23.27
N ASP A 337 30.77 20.05 -23.64
CA ASP A 337 30.46 18.93 -22.78
C ASP A 337 31.40 18.98 -21.56
N HIS A 338 30.81 19.03 -20.37
CA HIS A 338 31.52 18.80 -19.11
C HIS A 338 30.76 17.76 -18.31
N ASP A 339 31.31 16.55 -18.34
CA ASP A 339 31.03 15.45 -17.44
C ASP A 339 31.28 15.91 -15.99
N HIS A 340 30.22 15.98 -15.20
CA HIS A 340 30.27 16.05 -13.75
C HIS A 340 29.58 14.82 -13.17
N ASP A 341 30.21 13.67 -13.43
CA ASP A 341 29.78 12.35 -12.98
C ASP A 341 30.85 11.71 -12.08
N GLU A 342 31.30 12.40 -11.03
CA GLU A 342 32.09 11.77 -9.95
C GLU A 342 31.84 12.45 -8.60
N ASN A 343 30.74 12.12 -7.90
CA ASN A 343 30.68 12.34 -6.44
C ASN A 343 29.64 11.50 -5.66
N LEU A 344 29.08 10.43 -6.22
CA LEU A 344 28.11 9.58 -5.50
C LEU A 344 28.53 8.10 -5.36
N LEU A 345 29.82 7.80 -5.51
CA LEU A 345 30.36 6.43 -5.50
C LEU A 345 31.25 6.13 -4.29
N CYS A 346 30.93 6.69 -3.12
CA CYS A 346 31.69 6.46 -1.87
C CYS A 346 31.02 5.56 -0.83
N LEU A 347 30.05 4.71 -1.22
CA LEU A 347 29.45 3.73 -0.30
C LEU A 347 29.21 2.34 -0.92
N TYR A 348 29.97 1.91 -1.93
CA TYR A 348 29.80 0.55 -2.45
C TYR A 348 31.11 -0.02 -3.01
N ASN A 349 31.88 -0.71 -2.16
CA ASN A 349 32.66 -1.87 -2.58
C ASN A 349 33.24 -2.62 -1.37
N ASN A 350 32.65 -3.77 -1.05
CA ASN A 350 33.38 -4.91 -0.52
C ASN A 350 32.66 -6.21 -0.91
N ASN A 351 33.12 -6.77 -2.03
CA ASN A 351 33.28 -8.19 -2.36
C ASN A 351 32.21 -9.20 -1.90
N CYS A 352 31.51 -9.77 -2.89
CA CYS A 352 31.37 -11.22 -3.02
C CYS A 352 31.28 -11.60 -4.50
N SER A 353 32.44 -11.88 -5.09
CA SER A 353 32.55 -12.73 -6.27
C SER A 353 32.74 -14.16 -5.76
N GLN A 354 31.95 -15.12 -6.26
CA GLN A 354 32.48 -16.36 -6.83
C GLN A 354 31.38 -17.22 -7.49
N HIS A 355 31.64 -17.52 -8.76
CA HIS A 355 31.49 -18.79 -9.49
C HIS A 355 30.34 -19.76 -9.16
N SER A 356 29.57 -20.11 -10.20
CA SER A 356 29.31 -21.52 -10.50
C SER A 356 29.40 -21.77 -12.01
N HIS A 357 30.40 -22.58 -12.39
CA HIS A 357 30.36 -23.49 -13.54
C HIS A 357 30.37 -24.88 -12.93
N GLY A 358 29.49 -25.77 -13.41
CA GLY A 358 29.35 -27.15 -12.96
C GLY A 358 27.90 -27.51 -12.70
#